data_AF-A0A1J0GFD9-F1
#
_entry.id   AF-A0A1J0GFD9-F1
#
_cell.length_a   1.000
_cell.length_b   1.000
_cell.length_c   1.000
_cell.angle_alpha   90.00
_cell.angle_beta   90.00
_cell.angle_gamma   90.00
#
_symmetry.space_group_name_H-M   'P 1'
#
loop_
_entity.id
_entity.type
_entity.pdbx_description
1 polymer ?
#
loop_
_entity_poly.entity_id
_entity_poly.type
_entity_poly.pdbx_seq_one_letter_code
_entity_poly.pdbx_strand_id
1 'polypeptide(L)'
;MYGGDETRVKVKFDKRCYKVVNEKSLIEGSLIDENEDYFVYEFVCNGTYGIKLWIMGFGADAEVIEPVEFREEIIDSIRKMNKVYSI
;
A
#
# COMPACT_ATOMS: atom_id res chain seq x y z
N MET A 1 -1.44 -5.35 16.94
CA MET A 1 -0.95 -4.48 15.87
C MET A 1 0.53 -4.28 16.14
N TYR A 2 1.42 -4.65 15.21
CA TYR A 2 2.87 -4.56 15.43
C TYR A 2 3.22 -3.10 15.68
N GLY A 3 3.56 -2.75 16.92
CA GLY A 3 3.90 -1.37 17.31
C GLY A 3 5.03 -0.79 16.45
N GLY A 4 5.08 0.53 16.38
CA GLY A 4 6.02 1.31 15.58
C GLY A 4 5.54 2.74 15.47
N ASP A 5 6.32 3.57 14.78
CA ASP A 5 5.99 4.99 14.62
C ASP A 5 4.71 5.19 13.80
N GLU A 6 3.93 6.20 14.18
CA GLU A 6 2.78 6.65 13.43
C GLU A 6 3.25 7.14 12.05
N THR A 7 2.78 6.49 11.00
CA THR A 7 3.18 6.78 9.62
C THR A 7 1.93 7.05 8.80
N ARG A 8 1.92 8.21 8.12
CA ARG A 8 0.89 8.53 7.12
C ARG A 8 1.31 7.99 5.77
N VAL A 9 0.46 7.17 5.17
CA VAL A 9 0.74 6.48 3.91
C VAL A 9 -0.28 6.89 2.85
N LYS A 10 0.19 7.18 1.64
CA LYS A 10 -0.63 7.34 0.45
C LYS A 10 -0.33 6.24 -0.54
N VAL A 11 -1.39 5.55 -0.98
CA VAL A 11 -1.29 4.48 -1.96
C VAL A 11 -2.22 4.77 -3.12
N LYS A 12 -1.69 4.67 -4.33
CA LYS A 12 -2.47 4.65 -5.57
C LYS A 12 -2.86 3.21 -5.86
N PHE A 13 -4.14 2.99 -6.08
CA PHE A 13 -4.70 1.69 -6.43
C PHE A 13 -5.38 1.75 -7.79
N ASP A 14 -5.31 0.66 -8.54
CA ASP A 14 -6.16 0.46 -9.72
C ASP A 14 -7.65 0.51 -9.32
N LYS A 15 -8.50 1.12 -10.15
CA LYS A 15 -9.93 1.29 -9.86
C LYS A 15 -10.64 -0.02 -9.55
N ARG A 16 -10.19 -1.15 -10.11
CA ARG A 16 -10.74 -2.49 -9.84
C ARG A 16 -10.61 -2.92 -8.38
N CYS A 17 -9.64 -2.36 -7.65
CA CYS A 17 -9.40 -2.66 -6.23
C CYS A 17 -10.31 -1.85 -5.29
N TYR A 18 -11.09 -0.89 -5.79
CA TYR A 18 -11.85 0.06 -4.96
C TYR A 18 -12.74 -0.63 -3.93
N LYS A 19 -13.53 -1.63 -4.32
CA LYS A 19 -14.40 -2.34 -3.36
C LYS A 19 -13.61 -3.06 -2.27
N VAL A 20 -12.48 -3.67 -2.62
CA VAL A 20 -11.64 -4.40 -1.65
C VAL A 20 -10.97 -3.43 -0.68
N VAL A 21 -10.50 -2.29 -1.15
CA VAL A 21 -9.84 -1.28 -0.32
C VAL A 21 -10.86 -0.50 0.52
N ASN A 22 -11.97 -0.06 -0.07
CA ASN A 22 -12.93 0.81 0.60
C ASN A 22 -13.89 0.06 1.54
N GLU A 23 -14.34 -1.15 1.16
CA GLU A 23 -15.38 -1.87 1.94
C GLU A 23 -14.80 -2.92 2.89
N LYS A 24 -13.56 -3.39 2.66
CA LYS A 24 -12.94 -4.47 3.44
C LYS A 24 -11.64 -4.07 4.15
N SER A 25 -11.21 -2.81 4.05
CA SER A 25 -10.04 -2.35 4.80
C SER A 25 -10.34 -2.33 6.30
N LEU A 26 -9.42 -2.90 7.08
CA LEU A 26 -9.41 -2.80 8.55
C LEU A 26 -8.83 -1.46 9.04
N ILE A 27 -8.47 -0.58 8.11
CA ILE A 27 -7.80 0.69 8.37
C ILE A 27 -8.69 1.81 7.85
N GLU A 28 -9.07 2.71 8.75
CA GLU A 28 -9.75 3.95 8.41
C GLU A 28 -8.81 4.86 7.63
N GLY A 29 -9.29 5.34 6.49
CA GLY A 29 -8.56 6.21 5.60
C GLY A 29 -9.50 7.11 4.83
N SER A 30 -8.95 7.88 3.90
CA SER A 30 -9.67 8.86 3.11
C SER A 30 -9.27 8.74 1.65
N LEU A 31 -10.27 8.80 0.78
CA LEU A 31 -10.10 8.95 -0.66
C LEU A 31 -9.64 10.39 -0.94
N ILE A 32 -8.45 10.56 -1.52
CA ILE A 32 -7.85 11.87 -1.77
C ILE A 32 -8.00 12.30 -3.24
N ASP A 33 -7.97 11.33 -4.15
CA ASP A 33 -8.12 11.55 -5.59
C ASP A 33 -8.72 10.30 -6.24
N GLU A 34 -9.49 10.48 -7.32
CA GLU A 34 -10.00 9.36 -8.11
C GLU A 34 -10.33 9.75 -9.56
N ASN A 35 -10.19 8.78 -10.45
CA ASN A 35 -10.72 8.85 -11.80
C ASN A 35 -11.21 7.47 -12.26
N GLU A 36 -11.34 7.28 -13.57
CA GLU A 36 -11.82 6.02 -14.17
C GLU A 36 -10.81 4.87 -14.04
N ASP A 37 -9.51 5.17 -13.97
CA ASP A 37 -8.43 4.18 -13.97
C ASP A 37 -7.88 3.87 -12.58
N TYR A 38 -7.86 4.85 -11.69
CA TYR A 38 -7.24 4.71 -10.36
C TYR A 38 -7.94 5.52 -9.28
N PHE A 39 -7.55 5.25 -8.03
CA PHE A 39 -7.82 6.12 -6.89
C PHE A 39 -6.63 6.18 -5.94
N VAL A 40 -6.53 7.29 -5.19
CA VAL A 40 -5.51 7.50 -4.15
C VAL A 40 -6.19 7.45 -2.80
N TYR A 41 -5.69 6.57 -1.94
CA TYR A 41 -6.19 6.38 -0.58
C TYR A 41 -5.09 6.74 0.41
N GLU A 42 -5.41 7.63 1.35
CA GLU A 42 -4.53 8.04 2.44
C GLU A 42 -5.03 7.45 3.77
N PHE A 43 -4.11 6.94 4.58
CA PHE A 43 -4.42 6.47 5.93
C PHE A 43 -3.21 6.59 6.85
N VAL A 44 -3.46 6.41 8.14
CA VAL A 44 -2.42 6.41 9.17
C VAL A 44 -2.30 5.01 9.76
N CYS A 45 -1.08 4.52 9.89
CA CYS A 45 -0.79 3.23 10.52
C CYS A 45 0.29 3.36 11.59
N ASN A 46 0.16 2.57 12.65
CA ASN A 46 1.20 2.41 13.67
C ASN A 46 2.12 1.27 13.26
N GLY A 47 3.32 1.60 12.78
CA GLY A 47 4.26 0.67 12.20
C GLY A 47 3.90 0.23 10.77
N THR A 48 4.92 0.06 9.93
CA THR A 48 4.76 -0.18 8.49
C THR A 48 4.71 -1.67 8.09
N TYR A 49 5.11 -2.60 8.98
CA TYR A 49 5.26 -4.01 8.61
C TYR A 49 3.95 -4.68 8.17
N GLY A 50 2.88 -4.53 8.95
CA GLY A 50 1.59 -5.14 8.64
C GLY A 50 0.96 -4.55 7.37
N ILE A 51 1.01 -3.23 7.24
CA ILE A 51 0.49 -2.55 6.04
C ILE A 51 1.29 -2.91 4.80
N LYS A 52 2.61 -3.08 4.91
CA LYS A 52 3.48 -3.52 3.81
C LYS A 52 2.99 -4.83 3.21
N LEU A 53 2.71 -5.83 4.05
CA LEU A 53 2.22 -7.13 3.60
C LEU A 53 0.84 -7.01 2.93
N TRP A 54 -0.04 -6.17 3.47
CA TRP A 54 -1.36 -5.94 2.89
C TRP A 54 -1.29 -5.28 1.51
N ILE A 55 -0.51 -4.19 1.37
CA ILE A 55 -0.30 -3.49 0.09
C ILE A 55 0.33 -4.43 -0.94
N MET A 56 1.37 -5.17 -0.56
CA MET A 56 2.04 -6.11 -1.47
C MET A 56 1.10 -7.23 -1.96
N GLY A 57 0.05 -7.57 -1.20
CA GLY A 57 -0.96 -8.54 -1.61
C GLY A 57 -1.75 -8.13 -2.86
N PHE A 58 -1.77 -6.84 -3.21
CA PHE A 58 -2.38 -6.33 -4.44
C PHE A 58 -1.45 -6.43 -5.66
N GLY A 59 -0.17 -6.76 -5.47
CA GLY A 59 0.80 -6.87 -6.56
C GLY A 59 0.93 -5.57 -7.35
N ALA A 60 0.80 -5.66 -8.68
CA ALA A 60 0.96 -4.52 -9.59
C ALA A 60 -0.19 -3.50 -9.54
N ASP A 61 -1.26 -3.77 -8.78
CA ASP A 61 -2.44 -2.90 -8.68
C ASP A 61 -2.34 -1.87 -7.57
N ALA A 62 -1.23 -1.83 -6.85
CA ALA A 62 -0.98 -0.88 -5.77
C ALA A 62 0.43 -0.29 -5.86
N GLU A 63 0.52 1.02 -5.71
CA GLU A 63 1.77 1.77 -5.69
C GLU A 63 1.78 2.72 -4.49
N VAL A 64 2.78 2.59 -3.61
CA VAL A 64 3.01 3.56 -2.53
C VAL A 64 3.60 4.84 -3.13
N ILE A 65 2.89 5.96 -2.94
CA ILE A 65 3.35 7.29 -3.37
C ILE A 65 4.10 7.97 -2.23
N GLU A 66 3.56 7.91 -1.00
CA GLU A 66 4.16 8.52 0.18
C GLU A 66 4.02 7.60 1.41
N PRO A 67 4.96 7.64 2.36
CA PRO A 67 6.23 8.38 2.31
C PRO A 67 7.27 7.64 1.43
N VAL A 68 8.30 8.36 0.98
CA VAL A 68 9.32 7.83 0.06
C VAL A 68 10.09 6.67 0.71
N GLU A 69 10.37 6.77 1.99
CA GLU A 69 11.06 5.74 2.77
C GLU A 69 10.30 4.42 2.74
N PHE A 70 8.97 4.49 2.90
CA PHE A 70 8.12 3.30 2.86
C PHE A 70 7.96 2.75 1.45
N ARG A 71 7.94 3.60 0.44
CA ARG A 71 8.00 3.18 -0.97
C ARG A 71 9.28 2.40 -1.26
N GLU A 72 10.43 2.85 -0.76
CA GLU A 72 11.70 2.14 -0.92
C GLU A 72 11.70 0.78 -0.20
N GLU A 73 11.04 0.64 0.95
CA GLU A 73 10.84 -0.66 1.60
C GLU A 73 10.06 -1.66 0.74
N ILE A 74 9.03 -1.19 0.03
CA ILE A 74 8.24 -2.01 -0.92
C ILE A 74 9.13 -2.44 -2.08
N ILE A 75 9.90 -1.52 -2.66
CA ILE A 75 10.84 -1.80 -3.77
C ILE A 75 11.89 -2.83 -3.35
N ASP A 76 12.49 -2.69 -2.16
CA ASP A 76 13.45 -3.66 -1.64
C ASP A 76 12.82 -5.05 -1.45
N SER A 77 11.59 -5.09 -0.95
CA SER A 77 10.82 -6.33 -0.82
C SER A 77 10.57 -6.98 -2.19
N ILE A 78 10.21 -6.20 -3.21
CA ILE A 78 10.04 -6.67 -4.59
C ILE A 78 11.36 -7.20 -5.17
N ARG A 79 12.48 -6.49 -4.99
CA ARG A 79 13.80 -6.95 -5.42
C ARG A 79 14.17 -8.28 -4.76
N LYS A 80 13.87 -8.45 -3.47
CA LYS A 80 14.08 -9.71 -2.75
C LYS A 80 13.18 -10.83 -3.30
N MET A 81 11.90 -10.56 -3.55
CA MET A 81 11.00 -11.53 -4.19
C MET A 81 11.50 -11.95 -5.56
N ASN A 82 11.96 -11.01 -6.39
CA ASN A 82 12.48 -11.33 -7.71
C ASN A 82 13.66 -12.30 -7.64
N LYS A 83 14.56 -12.12 -6.66
CA LYS A 83 15.68 -13.05 -6.40
C LYS A 83 15.21 -14.44 -5.98
N VAL A 84 14.09 -14.55 -5.26
CA VAL A 84 13.53 -15.85 -4.85
C VAL A 84 13.02 -16.64 -6.06
N TYR A 85 12.32 -15.98 -6.98
CA TYR A 85 11.77 -16.63 -8.16
C TYR A 85 12.74 -16.73 -9.34
N SER A 86 13.93 -16.10 -9.24
CA SER A 86 14.99 -16.15 -10.25
C SER A 86 14.54 -15.74 -11.65
N ILE A 87 13.69 -14.69 -11.72
CA ILE A 87 13.19 -14.11 -12.98
C ILE A 87 13.96 -12.84 -13.32
#